data_AF-M4DCU4-F1
#
_entry.id   AF-M4DCU4-F1
#
_cell.length_a   1.000
_cell.length_b   1.000
_cell.length_c   1.000
_cell.angle_alpha   90.00
_cell.angle_beta   90.00
_cell.angle_gamma   90.00
#
_symmetry.space_group_name_H-M   'P 1'
#
loop_
_entity.id
_entity.type
_entity.pdbx_description
1 polymer ?
#
loop_
_entity_poly.entity_id
_entity_poly.type
_entity_poly.pdbx_seq_one_letter_code
_entity_poly.pdbx_strand_id
1 'polypeptide(L)'
;MTDVEAVIDKIRIETDLLDWSCSDESPARHSLIFRGLIPVLYAGSARASHDESTEEAIEFATQQGKEKELCKTGDSVVALLRVGNASLIKILTIK
;
A
#
# COMPACT_ATOMS: atom_id res chain seq x y z
N MET A 1 -2.75 20.64 10.85
CA MET A 1 -1.91 19.65 11.55
C MET A 1 -2.90 18.85 12.38
N THR A 2 -3.47 17.81 11.80
CA THR A 2 -4.52 17.00 12.43
C THR A 2 -3.84 15.84 13.15
N ASP A 3 -3.96 15.86 14.47
CA ASP A 3 -3.54 14.79 15.35
C ASP A 3 -4.22 13.48 14.93
N VAL A 4 -3.42 12.48 14.58
CA VAL A 4 -3.92 11.11 14.42
C VAL A 4 -3.92 10.52 15.82
N GLU A 5 -5.09 10.52 16.46
CA GLU A 5 -5.28 9.90 17.77
C GLU A 5 -5.09 8.39 17.61
N ALA A 6 -3.94 7.88 18.08
CA ALA A 6 -3.76 6.45 18.24
C ALA A 6 -4.73 5.99 19.33
N VAL A 7 -5.61 5.04 19.00
CA VAL A 7 -6.46 4.38 20.00
C VAL A 7 -5.54 3.58 20.93
N ILE A 8 -5.19 4.17 22.07
CA ILE A 8 -4.50 3.48 23.15
C ILE A 8 -5.59 2.79 23.97
N ASP A 9 -5.85 1.53 23.65
CA ASP A 9 -6.70 0.69 24.49
C ASP A 9 -5.95 0.43 25.80
N LYS A 10 -6.39 1.05 26.90
CA LYS A 10 -5.72 0.95 28.20
C LYS A 10 -6.08 -0.39 28.86
N ILE A 11 -5.45 -1.46 28.38
CA ILE A 11 -5.48 -2.77 29.02
C ILE A 11 -4.56 -2.72 30.25
N ARG A 12 -5.09 -3.10 31.43
CA ARG A 12 -4.32 -3.29 32.66
C ARG A 12 -3.69 -4.69 32.60
N ILE A 13 -2.37 -4.75 32.48
CA ILE A 13 -1.62 -5.98 32.24
C ILE A 13 -0.92 -6.39 33.55
N GLU A 14 -1.16 -7.61 34.04
CA GLU A 14 -0.43 -8.21 35.18
C GLU A 14 0.72 -9.12 34.73
N THR A 15 1.29 -8.90 33.54
CA THR A 15 2.40 -9.73 33.03
C THR A 15 3.18 -8.97 31.97
N ASP A 16 4.50 -8.83 32.15
CA ASP A 16 5.43 -8.11 31.25
C ASP A 16 5.67 -8.81 29.89
N LEU A 17 4.60 -9.29 29.25
CA LEU A 17 4.64 -10.17 28.07
C LEU A 17 3.94 -9.56 26.85
N LEU A 18 3.89 -8.23 26.75
CA LEU A 18 3.50 -7.56 25.51
C LEU A 18 4.72 -7.12 24.72
N ASP A 19 5.08 -7.93 23.72
CA ASP A 19 6.07 -7.58 22.72
C ASP A 19 5.37 -6.77 21.61
N TRP A 20 5.54 -5.44 21.64
CA TRP A 20 5.01 -4.57 20.58
C TRP A 20 5.92 -4.66 19.35
N SER A 21 5.43 -5.27 18.27
CA SER A 21 6.10 -5.21 16.96
C SER A 21 5.44 -4.15 16.08
N CYS A 22 6.16 -3.06 15.81
CA CYS A 22 5.79 -2.10 14.76
C CYS A 22 6.41 -2.57 13.44
N SER A 23 5.58 -2.91 12.45
CA SER A 23 6.04 -3.30 11.12
C SER A 23 5.32 -2.48 10.06
N ASP A 24 6.06 -2.05 9.04
CA ASP A 24 5.55 -1.31 7.87
C ASP A 24 4.59 -2.14 7.02
N GLU A 25 4.44 -3.44 7.32
CA GLU A 25 3.51 -4.35 6.66
C GLU A 25 2.10 -4.29 7.28
N SER A 26 1.96 -3.68 8.46
CA SER A 26 0.69 -3.56 9.18
C SER A 26 -0.45 -3.02 8.29
N PRO A 27 -0.27 -1.92 7.51
CA PRO A 27 -1.31 -1.43 6.59
C PRO A 27 -1.71 -2.44 5.51
N ALA A 28 -0.74 -3.19 4.97
CA ALA A 28 -1.00 -4.24 3.98
C ALA A 28 -1.83 -5.38 4.59
N ARG A 29 -1.51 -5.81 5.81
CA ARG A 29 -2.28 -6.85 6.52
C ARG A 29 -3.68 -6.40 6.88
N HIS A 30 -3.84 -5.17 7.38
CA HIS A 30 -5.16 -4.64 7.73
C HIS A 30 -6.10 -4.50 6.51
N SER A 31 -5.55 -4.39 5.30
CA SER A 31 -6.35 -4.33 4.07
C SER A 31 -7.13 -5.62 3.79
N LEU A 32 -6.74 -6.76 4.39
CA LEU A 32 -7.40 -8.07 4.17
C LEU A 32 -8.82 -8.15 4.74
N ILE A 33 -9.26 -7.19 5.55
CA ILE A 33 -10.65 -7.14 6.04
C ILE A 33 -11.65 -6.74 4.94
N PHE A 34 -11.15 -6.14 3.85
CA PHE A 34 -11.98 -5.70 2.73
C PHE A 34 -11.99 -6.73 1.61
N ARG A 35 -13.18 -7.06 1.13
CA ARG A 35 -13.33 -7.98 -0.02
C ARG A 35 -12.67 -7.39 -1.27
N GLY A 36 -11.98 -8.24 -2.03
CA GLY A 36 -11.42 -7.86 -3.33
C GLY A 36 -10.11 -7.08 -3.29
N LEU A 37 -9.50 -6.87 -2.11
CA LEU A 37 -8.16 -6.31 -1.99
C LEU A 37 -7.11 -7.43 -1.99
N ILE A 38 -6.07 -7.25 -2.81
CA ILE A 38 -4.87 -8.09 -2.81
C ILE A 38 -3.71 -7.19 -2.40
N PRO A 39 -3.34 -7.17 -1.11
CA PRO A 39 -2.27 -6.30 -0.64
C PRO A 39 -0.93 -6.78 -1.19
N VAL A 40 -0.12 -5.82 -1.63
CA VAL A 40 1.22 -6.04 -2.15
C VAL A 40 2.16 -5.11 -1.39
N LEU A 41 3.23 -5.67 -0.81
CA LEU A 41 4.27 -4.88 -0.16
C LEU A 41 5.31 -4.49 -1.20
N TYR A 42 5.52 -3.19 -1.36
CA TYR A 42 6.57 -2.65 -2.21
C TYR A 42 7.67 -2.06 -1.34
N ALA A 43 8.84 -2.70 -1.33
CA ALA A 43 10.04 -2.15 -0.72
C ALA A 43 10.59 -1.07 -1.65
N GLY A 44 9.99 0.13 -1.57
CA GLY A 44 10.30 1.22 -2.47
C GLY A 44 11.77 1.66 -2.40
N SER A 45 12.27 2.16 -3.52
CA SER A 45 13.62 2.73 -3.59
C SER A 45 13.62 4.17 -3.06
N ALA A 46 14.68 4.56 -2.34
CA ALA A 46 14.89 5.94 -1.91
C ALA A 46 15.33 6.79 -3.12
N ARG A 47 14.36 7.18 -3.97
CA ARG A 47 14.58 8.04 -5.13
C ARG A 47 14.44 9.52 -4.76
N ALA A 48 15.06 10.38 -5.58
CA ALA A 48 15.13 11.82 -5.33
C ALA A 48 13.80 12.55 -5.61
N SER A 49 12.85 11.93 -6.31
CA SER A 49 11.55 12.52 -6.63
C SER A 49 10.37 11.60 -6.31
N HIS A 50 9.26 12.20 -5.87
CA HIS A 50 8.00 11.49 -5.63
C HIS A 50 7.39 10.93 -6.92
N ASP A 51 7.66 11.55 -8.07
CA ASP A 51 7.12 11.09 -9.35
C ASP A 51 7.80 9.81 -9.86
N GLU A 52 9.13 9.71 -9.75
CA GLU A 52 9.87 8.50 -10.14
C GLU A 52 9.50 7.29 -9.26
N SER A 53 9.42 7.50 -7.94
CA SER A 53 9.00 6.44 -7.00
C SER A 53 7.55 5.99 -7.22
N THR A 54 6.70 6.88 -7.74
CA THR A 54 5.30 6.59 -8.07
C THR A 54 5.17 5.71 -9.32
N GLU A 55 5.98 5.95 -10.35
CA GLU A 55 5.97 5.15 -11.57
C GLU A 55 6.54 3.73 -11.34
N GLU A 56 7.64 3.61 -10.58
CA GLU A 56 8.22 2.31 -10.20
C GLU A 56 7.18 1.45 -9.42
N ALA A 57 6.37 2.09 -8.56
CA ALA A 57 5.32 1.40 -7.81
C ALA A 57 4.17 0.91 -8.72
N ILE A 58 3.78 1.67 -9.74
CA ILE A 58 2.77 1.25 -10.73
C ILE A 58 3.28 0.08 -11.55
N GLU A 59 4.53 0.13 -12.00
CA GLU A 59 5.16 -0.94 -12.78
C GLU A 59 5.20 -2.23 -11.96
N PHE A 60 5.65 -2.13 -10.70
CA PHE A 60 5.66 -3.26 -9.77
C PHE A 60 4.27 -3.85 -9.53
N ALA A 61 3.26 -3.01 -9.27
CA ALA A 61 1.89 -3.47 -9.07
C ALA A 61 1.32 -4.15 -10.33
N THR A 62 1.63 -3.64 -11.51
CA THR A 62 1.20 -4.22 -12.79
C THR A 62 1.86 -5.57 -13.03
N GLN A 63 3.15 -5.69 -12.73
CA GLN A 63 3.88 -6.95 -12.82
C GLN A 63 3.30 -8.01 -11.86
N GLN A 64 3.03 -7.63 -10.61
CA GLN A 64 2.35 -8.49 -9.64
C GLN A 64 0.93 -8.90 -10.10
N GLY A 65 0.21 -7.99 -10.76
CA GLY A 65 -1.09 -8.27 -11.37
C GLY A 65 -1.01 -9.34 -12.45
N LYS A 66 -0.01 -9.26 -13.34
CA LYS A 66 0.23 -10.27 -14.37
C LYS A 66 0.63 -11.62 -13.79
N GLU A 67 1.53 -11.63 -12.82
CA GLU A 67 1.99 -12.86 -12.15
C GLU A 67 0.84 -13.59 -11.43
N LYS A 68 -0.15 -12.83 -10.94
CA LYS A 68 -1.37 -13.36 -10.32
C LYS A 68 -2.52 -13.57 -11.30
N GLU A 69 -2.27 -13.44 -12.61
CA GLU A 69 -3.25 -13.58 -13.69
C GLU A 69 -4.50 -12.68 -13.54
N LEU A 70 -4.34 -11.53 -12.86
CA LEU A 70 -5.42 -10.54 -12.67
C LEU A 70 -5.61 -9.65 -13.89
N CYS A 71 -4.57 -9.52 -14.72
CA CYS A 71 -4.55 -8.67 -15.90
C CYS A 71 -3.49 -9.16 -16.91
N LYS A 72 -3.62 -8.75 -18.17
CA LYS A 72 -2.68 -9.09 -19.25
C LYS A 72 -2.35 -7.86 -20.10
N THR A 73 -1.32 -7.99 -20.94
CA THR A 73 -0.96 -6.97 -21.92
C THR A 73 -2.16 -6.60 -22.79
N GLY A 74 -2.39 -5.29 -22.93
CA GLY A 74 -3.53 -4.71 -23.64
C GLY A 74 -4.73 -4.37 -22.75
N ASP A 75 -4.81 -4.89 -21.52
CA ASP A 75 -5.88 -4.54 -20.59
C ASP A 75 -5.74 -3.10 -20.10
N SER A 76 -6.88 -2.48 -19.78
CA SER A 76 -6.91 -1.15 -19.16
C SER A 76 -7.08 -1.29 -17.65
N VAL A 77 -6.20 -0.64 -16.89
CA VAL A 77 -6.23 -0.59 -15.42
C VAL A 77 -6.34 0.84 -14.93
N VAL A 78 -6.95 1.00 -13.75
CA VAL A 78 -7.05 2.29 -13.07
C VAL A 78 -6.05 2.32 -11.92
N ALA A 79 -5.15 3.29 -11.94
CA ALA A 79 -4.20 3.53 -10.87
C ALA A 79 -4.66 4.75 -10.06
N LEU A 80 -4.89 4.54 -8.75
CA LEU A 80 -5.18 5.59 -7.79
C LEU A 80 -3.93 5.82 -6.94
N LEU A 81 -3.38 7.02 -7.00
CA LEU A 81 -2.13 7.35 -6.33
C LEU A 81 -2.29 8.62 -5.49
N ARG A 82 -1.54 8.70 -4.39
CA ARG A 82 -1.45 9.89 -3.57
C ARG A 82 -0.10 10.55 -3.81
N VAL A 83 -0.12 11.81 -4.24
CA VAL A 83 1.08 12.64 -4.42
C VAL A 83 0.95 13.84 -3.49
N GLY A 84 1.73 13.83 -2.41
CA GLY A 84 1.57 14.78 -1.31
C GLY A 84 0.17 14.73 -0.69
N ASN A 85 -0.58 15.83 -0.84
CA ASN A 85 -1.95 15.96 -0.34
C ASN A 85 -3.03 15.78 -1.41
N ALA A 86 -2.64 15.53 -2.67
CA ALA A 86 -3.57 15.31 -3.76
C ALA A 86 -3.73 13.83 -4.08
N SER A 87 -4.89 13.47 -4.63
CA SER A 87 -5.15 12.15 -5.20
C SER A 87 -5.21 12.26 -6.72
N LEU A 88 -4.50 11.37 -7.41
CA LEU A 88 -4.47 11.27 -8.86
C LEU A 88 -5.10 9.96 -9.30
N ILE A 89 -5.94 10.02 -10.33
CA ILE A 89 -6.53 8.86 -10.99
C ILE A 89 -5.96 8.83 -12.41
N LYS A 90 -5.31 7.72 -12.76
CA LYS A 90 -4.80 7.48 -14.11
C LYS A 90 -5.44 6.21 -14.68
N ILE A 91 -5.80 6.24 -15.96
CA ILE A 91 -6.17 5.04 -16.72
C ILE A 91 -4.96 4.67 -17.57
N LEU A 92 -4.47 3.45 -17.41
CA LEU A 92 -3.25 2.96 -18.04
C LEU A 92 -3.55 1.69 -18.82
N THR A 93 -2.89 1.54 -19.96
CA THR A 93 -2.88 0.27 -20.70
C THR A 93 -1.66 -0.53 -20.30
N ILE A 94 -1.87 -1.78 -19.90
CA ILE A 94 -0.79 -2.68 -19.54
C ILE A 94 0.02 -3.01 -20.80
N LYS A 95 1.33 -2.76 -20.74
CA LYS A 95 2.31 -3.18 -21.73
C LYS A 95 2.79 -4.58 -21.40
#